data_AF-A0A6L8HXG8-F1
#
_entry.id   AF-A0A6L8HXG8-F1
#
_cell.length_a   1.000
_cell.length_b   1.000
_cell.length_c   1.000
_cell.angle_alpha   90.00
_cell.angle_beta   90.00
_cell.angle_gamma   90.00
#
_symmetry.space_group_name_H-M   'P 1'
#
loop_
_entity.id
_entity.type
_entity.pdbx_description
1 polymer ?
#
loop_
_entity_poly.entity_id
_entity_poly.type
_entity_poly.pdbx_seq_one_letter_code
_entity_poly.pdbx_strand_id
1 'polypeptide(L)'
;MARADWHTFQVLTKRPERALELASELPWPANVWMGTSVENRRFLHRLDTLRKIPAAVRFTSCEPLLGPLHGIDLTGIGWVIAGGESGPRARRMKPEWACALRDECVSAGVPFFFKQWGAHNEEGRRVGKGRAGRELEGKLWNGMPLVSQPMGT
;
A
#
# COMPACT_ATOMS: atom_id res chain seq x y z
N MET A 1 -16.37 -11.38 7.37
CA MET A 1 -14.90 -11.33 7.53
C MET A 1 -14.47 -12.07 8.79
N ALA A 2 -14.98 -11.69 9.98
CA ALA A 2 -14.65 -12.39 11.24
C ALA A 2 -14.94 -13.90 11.24
N ARG A 3 -16.08 -14.33 10.66
CA ARG A 3 -16.44 -15.75 10.56
C ARG A 3 -15.67 -16.55 9.49
N ALA A 4 -14.88 -15.88 8.65
CA ALA A 4 -14.15 -16.48 7.54
C ALA A 4 -12.65 -16.37 7.81
N ASP A 5 -12.21 -16.94 8.93
CA ASP A 5 -10.84 -16.91 9.44
C ASP A 5 -9.82 -17.63 8.53
N TRP A 6 -10.29 -18.52 7.66
CA TRP A 6 -9.50 -19.12 6.57
C TRP A 6 -9.13 -18.14 5.44
N HIS A 7 -9.66 -16.91 5.46
CA HIS A 7 -9.33 -15.84 4.50
C HIS A 7 -8.71 -14.64 5.20
N THR A 8 -7.73 -14.02 4.55
CA THR A 8 -7.27 -12.68 4.88
C THR A 8 -7.94 -11.65 3.97
N PHE A 9 -8.56 -10.63 4.56
CA PHE A 9 -9.25 -9.56 3.87
C PHE A 9 -8.40 -8.28 3.88
N GLN A 10 -8.04 -7.78 2.69
CA GLN A 10 -7.43 -6.46 2.52
C GLN A 10 -8.52 -5.43 2.23
N VAL A 11 -8.83 -4.58 3.22
CA VAL A 11 -9.84 -3.51 3.09
C VAL A 11 -9.12 -2.20 2.80
N LEU A 12 -9.44 -1.56 1.67
CA LEU A 12 -8.76 -0.33 1.21
C LEU A 12 -9.78 0.81 1.02
N THR A 13 -9.48 1.99 1.55
CA THR A 13 -10.32 3.19 1.38
C THR A 13 -9.50 4.47 1.17
N LYS A 14 -10.09 5.46 0.50
CA LYS A 14 -9.52 6.84 0.44
C LYS A 14 -10.05 7.75 1.55
N ARG A 15 -10.90 7.23 2.43
CA ARG A 15 -11.58 7.95 3.52
C ARG A 15 -11.38 7.20 4.84
N PRO A 16 -10.14 7.10 5.36
CA PRO A 16 -9.88 6.37 6.60
C PRO A 16 -10.60 6.96 7.80
N GLU A 17 -11.04 8.23 7.74
CA GLU A 17 -11.79 8.90 8.80
C GLU A 17 -13.12 8.20 9.04
N ARG A 18 -13.81 7.79 7.96
CA ARG A 18 -15.05 7.00 8.07
C ARG A 18 -14.82 5.61 8.67
N ALA A 19 -13.68 5.00 8.35
CA ALA A 19 -13.32 3.72 8.94
C ALA A 19 -12.97 3.86 10.43
N LEU A 20 -12.38 5.00 10.82
CA LEU A 20 -12.10 5.32 12.22
C LEU A 20 -13.37 5.61 13.02
N GLU A 21 -14.33 6.35 12.46
CA GLU A 21 -15.65 6.60 13.08
C GLU A 21 -16.34 5.28 13.46
N LEU A 22 -16.33 4.30 12.54
CA LEU A 22 -16.93 2.99 12.74
C LEU A 22 -16.05 2.02 13.54
N ALA A 23 -14.78 2.37 13.83
CA ALA A 23 -13.81 1.42 14.36
C ALA A 23 -14.22 0.87 15.74
N SER A 24 -14.91 1.67 16.55
CA SER A 24 -15.39 1.27 17.88
C SER A 24 -16.61 0.34 17.85
N GLU A 25 -17.33 0.31 16.72
CA GLU A 25 -18.55 -0.48 16.53
C GLU A 25 -18.28 -1.83 15.81
N LEU A 26 -17.05 -2.02 15.30
CA LEU A 26 -16.69 -3.17 14.49
C LEU A 26 -15.64 -4.06 15.18
N PRO A 27 -15.71 -5.40 15.01
CA PRO A 27 -14.63 -6.27 15.42
C PRO A 27 -13.43 -6.14 14.47
N TRP A 28 -12.22 -6.19 15.01
CA TRP A 28 -10.96 -6.15 14.26
C TRP A 28 -10.15 -7.45 14.41
N PRO A 29 -10.63 -8.56 13.84
CA PRO A 29 -9.91 -9.82 13.89
C PRO A 29 -8.59 -9.72 13.09
N ALA A 30 -7.60 -10.55 13.43
CA ALA A 30 -6.26 -10.50 12.84
C ALA A 30 -6.24 -10.71 11.31
N ASN A 31 -7.27 -11.36 10.76
CA ASN A 31 -7.42 -11.61 9.33
C ASN A 31 -8.07 -10.43 8.56
N VAL A 32 -8.35 -9.30 9.19
CA VAL A 32 -8.81 -8.07 8.54
C VAL A 32 -7.70 -7.02 8.57
N TRP A 33 -7.10 -6.78 7.40
CA TRP A 33 -6.07 -5.78 7.22
C TRP A 33 -6.70 -4.50 6.69
N MET A 34 -6.40 -3.38 7.33
CA MET A 34 -6.96 -2.09 6.98
C MET A 34 -5.92 -1.26 6.25
N GLY A 35 -6.30 -0.62 5.16
CA GLY A 35 -5.41 0.28 4.46
C GLY A 35 -6.07 1.50 3.88
N THR A 36 -5.22 2.46 3.56
CA THR A 36 -5.64 3.69 2.87
C THR A 36 -4.78 3.98 1.64
N SER A 37 -5.37 4.65 0.64
CA SER A 37 -4.58 5.10 -0.51
C SER A 37 -3.85 6.41 -0.19
N VAL A 38 -2.57 6.49 -0.56
CA VAL A 38 -1.77 7.72 -0.47
C VAL A 38 -1.09 7.97 -1.80
N GLU A 39 -1.75 8.74 -2.66
CA GLU A 39 -1.28 8.93 -4.04
C GLU A 39 -0.11 9.92 -4.16
N ASN A 40 0.02 10.87 -3.22
CA ASN A 40 1.08 11.88 -3.15
C ASN A 40 1.10 12.55 -1.76
N ARG A 41 2.04 13.48 -1.53
CA ARG A 41 2.25 14.17 -0.24
C ARG A 41 1.00 14.81 0.36
N ARG A 42 0.05 15.27 -0.46
CA ARG A 42 -1.20 15.91 0.03
C ARG A 42 -2.04 14.96 0.87
N PHE A 43 -1.86 13.65 0.70
CA PHE A 43 -2.63 12.61 1.37
C PHE A 43 -1.86 11.88 2.48
N LEU A 44 -0.65 12.33 2.84
CA LEU A 44 0.12 11.71 3.94
C LEU A 44 -0.64 11.73 5.27
N HIS A 45 -1.47 12.76 5.51
CA HIS A 45 -2.32 12.87 6.69
C HIS A 45 -3.27 11.67 6.90
N ARG A 46 -3.59 10.91 5.84
CA ARG A 46 -4.42 9.71 5.94
C ARG A 46 -3.76 8.62 6.78
N LEU A 47 -2.43 8.59 6.84
CA LEU A 47 -1.69 7.65 7.67
C LEU A 47 -1.89 7.95 9.15
N ASP A 48 -1.99 9.22 9.53
CA ASP A 48 -2.27 9.63 10.91
C ASP A 48 -3.64 9.09 11.38
N THR A 49 -4.64 9.14 10.51
CA THR A 49 -5.95 8.55 10.76
C THR A 49 -5.88 7.02 10.81
N LEU A 50 -5.20 6.39 9.85
CA LEU A 50 -5.08 4.93 9.76
C LEU A 50 -4.44 4.34 11.02
N ARG A 51 -3.41 4.98 11.59
CA ARG A 51 -2.74 4.53 12.83
C ARG A 51 -3.68 4.39 14.03
N LYS A 52 -4.78 5.14 14.05
CA LYS A 52 -5.78 5.11 15.14
C LYS A 52 -6.76 3.93 15.04
N ILE A 53 -6.86 3.30 13.86
CA ILE A 53 -7.77 2.17 13.64
C ILE A 53 -7.13 0.90 14.23
N PRO A 54 -7.80 0.09 15.08
CA PRO A 54 -7.18 -1.04 15.78
C PRO A 54 -7.05 -2.31 14.92
N ALA A 55 -6.62 -2.17 13.66
CA ALA A 55 -6.35 -3.30 12.78
C ALA A 55 -4.99 -3.94 13.09
N ALA A 56 -4.91 -5.28 13.03
CA ALA A 56 -3.66 -6.02 13.25
C ALA A 56 -2.58 -5.68 12.22
N VAL A 57 -2.98 -5.43 10.97
CA VAL A 57 -2.12 -4.89 9.92
C VAL A 57 -2.75 -3.62 9.37
N ARG A 58 -1.96 -2.55 9.39
CA ARG A 58 -2.27 -1.28 8.72
C ARG A 58 -1.38 -1.15 7.50
N PHE A 59 -1.94 -1.01 6.31
CA PHE A 59 -1.16 -0.90 5.08
C PHE A 59 -1.50 0.39 4.31
N THR A 60 -0.57 0.85 3.47
CA THR A 60 -0.85 1.95 2.55
C THR A 60 -0.66 1.51 1.11
N SER A 61 -1.64 1.84 0.27
CA SER A 61 -1.55 1.66 -1.17
C SER A 61 -1.21 3.00 -1.79
N CYS A 62 0.06 3.17 -2.13
CA CYS A 62 0.56 4.30 -2.90
C CYS A 62 0.26 4.07 -4.39
N GLU A 63 -1.04 3.97 -4.71
CA GLU A 63 -1.55 3.66 -6.04
C GLU A 63 -2.77 4.53 -6.43
N PRO A 64 -2.72 5.18 -7.61
CA PRO A 64 -1.50 5.41 -8.38
C PRO A 64 -0.49 6.27 -7.58
N LEU A 65 0.80 5.98 -7.69
CA LEU A 65 1.85 6.85 -7.15
C LEU A 65 2.03 8.06 -8.10
N LEU A 66 1.46 9.19 -7.70
CA LEU A 66 1.33 10.41 -8.51
C LEU A 66 2.36 11.50 -8.15
N GLY A 67 3.25 11.22 -7.21
CA GLY A 67 4.32 12.12 -6.82
C GLY A 67 5.22 11.48 -5.76
N PRO A 68 6.34 12.13 -5.42
CA PRO A 68 7.23 11.63 -4.39
C PRO A 68 6.55 11.65 -3.02
N LEU A 69 6.94 10.74 -2.12
CA LEU A 69 6.45 10.65 -0.74
C LEU A 69 7.58 10.86 0.27
N HIS A 70 8.52 11.78 -0.02
CA HIS A 70 9.61 12.13 0.90
C HIS A 70 9.09 12.48 2.30
N GLY A 71 9.72 11.90 3.32
CA GLY A 71 9.32 12.09 4.72
C GLY A 71 8.00 11.41 5.09
N ILE A 72 7.64 10.33 4.39
CA ILE A 72 6.52 9.47 4.80
C ILE A 72 6.84 8.86 6.17
N ASP A 73 6.00 9.14 7.16
CA ASP A 73 6.08 8.48 8.45
C ASP A 73 5.47 7.07 8.36
N LEU A 74 6.32 6.05 8.43
CA LEU A 74 5.91 4.65 8.38
C LEU A 74 5.66 4.03 9.76
N THR A 75 5.74 4.81 10.83
CA THR A 75 5.47 4.34 12.20
C THR A 75 4.08 3.70 12.26
N GLY A 76 3.98 2.47 12.77
CA GLY A 76 2.71 1.75 12.89
C GLY A 76 2.09 1.31 11.54
N ILE A 77 2.79 1.46 10.42
CA ILE A 77 2.40 0.94 9.11
C ILE A 77 3.14 -0.38 8.88
N GLY A 78 2.39 -1.45 8.69
CA GLY A 78 2.93 -2.81 8.54
C GLY A 78 3.23 -3.23 7.10
N TRP A 79 2.79 -2.46 6.10
CA TRP A 79 3.03 -2.79 4.69
C TRP A 79 2.77 -1.60 3.75
N VAL A 80 3.62 -1.48 2.73
CA VAL A 80 3.51 -0.44 1.69
C VAL A 80 3.42 -1.10 0.32
N ILE A 81 2.42 -0.70 -0.45
CA ILE A 81 2.22 -1.12 -1.85
C ILE A 81 2.45 0.09 -2.76
N ALA A 82 3.24 -0.07 -3.82
CA ALA A 82 3.44 0.96 -4.83
C ALA A 82 3.04 0.48 -6.22
N GLY A 83 2.49 1.40 -7.02
CA GLY A 83 2.11 1.09 -8.39
C GLY A 83 1.64 2.29 -9.20
N GLY A 84 1.84 2.21 -10.51
CA GLY A 84 1.47 3.27 -11.45
C GLY A 84 0.01 3.22 -11.91
N GLU A 85 -0.45 4.33 -12.49
CA GLU A 85 -1.81 4.46 -12.99
C GLU A 85 -2.03 3.65 -14.27
N SER A 86 -3.19 3.00 -14.38
CA SER A 86 -3.62 2.29 -15.59
C SER A 86 -4.77 3.02 -16.30
N GLY A 87 -4.97 2.73 -17.59
CA GLY A 87 -6.06 3.29 -18.40
C GLY A 87 -5.61 4.24 -19.52
N PRO A 88 -6.56 4.80 -20.28
CA PRO A 88 -6.27 5.63 -21.45
C PRO A 88 -5.53 6.93 -21.09
N ARG A 89 -5.86 7.53 -19.95
CA ARG A 89 -5.31 8.81 -19.46
C ARG A 89 -4.34 8.63 -18.28
N ALA A 90 -3.73 7.46 -18.19
CA ALA A 90 -2.80 7.13 -17.11
C ALA A 90 -1.65 8.13 -17.05
N ARG A 91 -1.40 8.68 -15.86
CA ARG A 91 -0.22 9.50 -15.58
C ARG A 91 1.00 8.59 -15.41
N ARG A 92 2.15 9.07 -15.87
CA ARG A 92 3.43 8.40 -15.67
C ARG A 92 3.85 8.53 -14.20
N MET A 93 4.13 7.39 -13.57
CA MET A 93 4.92 7.34 -12.34
C MET A 93 6.40 7.44 -12.72
N LYS A 94 7.15 8.32 -12.05
CA LYS A 94 8.60 8.37 -12.26
C LYS A 94 9.29 7.26 -11.44
N PRO A 95 10.29 6.54 -12.00
CA PRO A 95 11.04 5.52 -11.26
C PRO A 95 11.60 6.01 -9.93
N GLU A 96 12.12 7.23 -9.91
CA GLU A 96 12.71 7.83 -8.70
C GLU A 96 11.71 7.89 -7.52
N TRP A 97 10.41 8.00 -7.78
CA TRP A 97 9.40 8.02 -6.72
C TRP A 97 9.19 6.64 -6.10
N ALA A 98 9.19 5.60 -6.93
CA ALA A 98 9.05 4.22 -6.47
C ALA A 98 10.32 3.75 -5.73
N CYS A 99 11.50 4.09 -6.25
CA CYS A 99 12.79 3.82 -5.60
C CYS A 99 12.88 4.49 -4.23
N ALA A 100 12.60 5.80 -4.15
CA ALA A 100 12.64 6.52 -2.88
C ALA A 100 11.67 5.92 -1.85
N LEU A 101 10.42 5.61 -2.25
CA LEU A 101 9.45 5.00 -1.34
C LEU A 101 9.91 3.63 -0.85
N ARG A 102 10.47 2.80 -1.72
CA ARG A 102 11.08 1.52 -1.33
C ARG A 102 12.19 1.73 -0.31
N ASP A 103 13.09 2.68 -0.54
CA ASP A 103 14.24 2.92 0.34
C ASP A 103 13.79 3.37 1.73
N GLU A 104 12.77 4.23 1.83
CA GLU A 104 12.11 4.59 3.10
C GLU A 104 11.54 3.34 3.80
N CYS A 105 10.90 2.43 3.05
CA CYS A 105 10.38 1.17 3.61
C CYS A 105 11.49 0.26 4.14
N VAL A 106 12.57 0.09 3.36
CA VAL A 106 13.73 -0.72 3.75
C VAL A 106 14.37 -0.14 5.00
N SER A 107 14.58 1.18 5.04
CA SER A 107 15.17 1.85 6.20
C SER A 107 14.30 1.74 7.45
N ALA A 108 12.97 1.72 7.31
CA ALA A 108 12.03 1.57 8.41
C ALA A 108 11.75 0.10 8.79
N GLY A 109 12.32 -0.87 8.07
CA GLY A 109 12.01 -2.30 8.26
C GLY A 109 10.57 -2.68 7.89
N VAL A 110 9.90 -1.87 7.06
CA VAL A 110 8.53 -2.10 6.61
C VAL A 110 8.53 -2.86 5.28
N PRO A 111 7.76 -3.96 5.15
CA PRO A 111 7.65 -4.68 3.89
C PRO A 111 7.17 -3.78 2.74
N PHE A 112 7.83 -3.87 1.59
CA PHE A 112 7.51 -3.13 0.38
C PHE A 112 7.11 -4.07 -0.76
N PHE A 113 5.96 -3.78 -1.37
CA PHE A 113 5.44 -4.49 -2.54
C PHE A 113 5.35 -3.57 -3.75
N PHE A 114 6.12 -3.85 -4.79
CA PHE A 114 5.95 -3.19 -6.09
C PHE A 114 5.00 -4.00 -6.96
N LYS A 115 3.81 -3.43 -7.20
CA LYS A 115 2.75 -4.14 -7.91
C LYS A 115 2.95 -4.10 -9.42
N GLN A 116 3.15 -2.91 -9.99
CA GLN A 116 3.33 -2.69 -11.44
C GLN A 116 3.59 -1.21 -11.77
N TRP A 117 4.04 -0.95 -12.99
CA TRP A 117 4.21 0.41 -13.53
C TRP A 117 2.94 1.08 -14.07
N GLY A 118 1.82 0.36 -14.21
CA GLY A 118 0.61 0.92 -14.79
C GLY A 118 0.66 0.94 -16.32
N ALA A 119 0.25 2.02 -16.99
CA ALA A 119 0.23 2.08 -18.46
C ALA A 119 1.59 2.40 -19.10
N HIS A 120 2.55 2.90 -18.32
CA HIS A 120 3.91 3.22 -18.77
C HIS A 120 4.87 2.19 -18.21
N ASN A 121 5.97 1.84 -18.90
CA ASN A 121 7.05 1.05 -18.32
C ASN A 121 8.00 1.95 -17.48
N GLU A 122 9.03 1.38 -16.87
CA GLU A 122 10.06 2.08 -16.09
C GLU A 122 10.71 3.25 -16.87
N GLU A 123 11.00 3.04 -18.16
CA GLU A 123 11.55 4.05 -19.07
C GLU A 123 10.57 5.21 -19.37
N GLY A 124 9.32 5.09 -18.95
CA GLY A 124 8.26 6.08 -19.18
C GLY A 124 7.53 5.94 -20.51
N ARG A 125 7.76 4.87 -21.26
CA ARG A 125 7.08 4.59 -22.54
C ARG A 125 5.71 4.00 -22.28
N ARG A 126 4.69 4.48 -23.00
CA ARG A 126 3.33 3.96 -22.89
C ARG A 126 3.21 2.61 -23.60
N VAL A 127 3.31 1.53 -22.83
CA VAL A 127 3.24 0.15 -23.36
C VAL A 127 1.95 -0.58 -22.97
N GLY A 128 1.15 -0.01 -22.07
CA GLY A 128 -0.07 -0.62 -21.53
C GLY A 128 0.21 -1.57 -20.36
N LYS A 129 -0.78 -1.70 -19.46
CA LYS A 129 -0.69 -2.46 -18.19
C LYS A 129 -0.09 -3.86 -18.34
N GLY A 130 -0.53 -4.62 -19.35
CA GLY A 130 -0.07 -6.00 -19.53
C GLY A 130 1.42 -6.13 -19.86
N ARG A 131 2.03 -5.10 -20.46
CA ARG A 131 3.45 -5.13 -20.89
C ARG A 131 4.36 -4.26 -20.02
N ALA A 132 3.80 -3.39 -19.21
CA ALA A 132 4.57 -2.46 -18.39
C ALA A 132 5.39 -3.17 -17.29
N GLY A 133 4.99 -4.39 -16.92
CA GLY A 133 5.73 -5.22 -15.98
C GLY A 133 5.63 -4.74 -14.53
N ARG A 134 6.39 -5.43 -13.67
CA ARG A 134 6.38 -5.25 -12.21
C ARG A 134 7.74 -5.40 -11.56
N GLU A 135 8.79 -5.24 -12.35
CA GLU A 135 10.16 -5.14 -11.86
C GLU A 135 10.48 -3.67 -11.61
N LEU A 136 11.15 -3.38 -10.50
CA LEU A 136 11.69 -2.06 -10.17
C LEU A 136 13.20 -2.22 -10.00
N GLU A 137 13.98 -1.53 -10.83
CA GLU A 137 15.42 -1.75 -10.97
C GLU A 137 15.78 -3.22 -11.29
N GLY A 138 15.04 -3.82 -12.22
CA GLY A 138 15.24 -5.21 -12.65
C GLY A 138 14.95 -6.27 -11.57
N LYS A 139 14.31 -5.89 -10.46
CA LYS A 139 13.99 -6.81 -9.36
C LYS A 139 12.51 -6.82 -9.02
N LEU A 140 12.00 -7.99 -8.64
CA LEU A 140 10.68 -8.14 -8.04
C LEU A 140 10.72 -7.76 -6.56
N TRP A 141 9.83 -6.87 -6.15
CA TRP A 141 9.63 -6.49 -4.75
C TRP A 141 8.29 -7.03 -4.26
N ASN A 142 8.35 -8.11 -3.50
CA ASN A 142 7.18 -8.88 -3.05
C ASN A 142 7.04 -8.90 -1.52
N GLY A 143 7.48 -7.86 -0.82
CA GLY A 143 7.35 -7.79 0.64
C GLY A 143 5.89 -7.96 1.05
N MET A 144 5.66 -8.70 2.13
CA MET A 144 4.34 -8.98 2.71
C MET A 144 4.42 -8.75 4.23
N PRO A 145 3.31 -8.39 4.89
CA PRO A 145 3.29 -8.32 6.34
C PRO A 145 3.63 -9.67 6.97
N LEU A 146 4.43 -9.66 8.03
CA LEU A 146 4.63 -10.84 8.87
C LEU A 146 3.41 -10.96 9.79
N VAL A 147 2.49 -11.86 9.44
CA VAL A 147 1.39 -12.24 10.33
C VAL A 147 1.86 -13.41 11.16
N SER A 148 1.90 -13.26 12.49
CA SER A 148 1.92 -14.43 13.37
C SER A 148 0.61 -15.17 13.16
N GLN A 149 0.65 -16.38 12.61
CA GLN A 149 -0.53 -17.23 12.60
C GLN A 149 -0.98 -17.44 14.05
N PRO A 150 -2.29 -17.45 14.35
CA PRO A 150 -2.74 -17.97 15.63
C PRO A 150 -2.22 -19.41 15.73
N MET A 151 -1.51 -19.73 16.82
CA MET A 151 -1.26 -21.14 17.13
C MET A 151 -2.63 -21.81 17.20
N GLY A 152 -2.85 -22.80 16.33
CA GLY A 152 -4.10 -23.55 16.30
C GLY A 152 -4.42 -24.07 17.70
N THR A 153 -5.64 -23.80 18.14
CA THR A 153 -6.23 -24.41 19.34
C THR A 153 -6.38 -25.91 19.18
#